data_AF-A0A522ZNP7-F1
#
_entry.id   AF-A0A522ZNP7-F1
#
_cell.length_a   1.000
_cell.length_b   1.000
_cell.length_c   1.000
_cell.angle_alpha   90.00
_cell.angle_beta   90.00
_cell.angle_gamma   90.00
#
_symmetry.space_group_name_H-M   'P 1'
#
loop_
_entity.id
_entity.type
_entity.pdbx_description
1 polymer ?
#
loop_
_entity_poly.entity_id
_entity_poly.type
_entity_poly.pdbx_seq_one_letter_code
_entity_poly.pdbx_strand_id
1 'polypeptide(L)'
;MALPILAAARAPLTVAHAGSMGAVMDNGLGPAFDAAHDSTFRGVGQGSYGLAHLIAGRQRRPDVFVAITPGPIRIVQDAGLMDAAVPVASTQMVIAYSPKSRFVEQFQAAADGKVPWYRVLQQKGLRFGRTDPRTDPQGRNIVLTMQLAERYYGYSPAKGDALQPPR
;
A
#
# COMPACT_ATOMS: atom_id res chain seq x y z
N MET A 1 10.33 -38.38 39.66
CA MET A 1 10.07 -38.30 38.21
C MET A 1 9.52 -36.90 37.95
N ALA A 2 10.35 -35.98 37.43
CA ALA A 2 9.96 -34.58 37.23
C ALA A 2 9.29 -34.43 35.85
N LEU A 3 8.10 -33.85 35.81
CA LEU A 3 7.44 -33.49 34.55
C LEU A 3 8.25 -32.41 33.83
N PRO A 4 8.47 -32.50 32.51
CA PRO A 4 9.09 -31.43 31.77
C PRO A 4 8.13 -30.23 31.75
N ILE A 5 8.62 -29.07 32.16
CA ILE A 5 7.94 -27.80 31.91
C ILE A 5 8.05 -27.58 30.41
N LEU A 6 6.96 -27.75 29.65
CA LEU A 6 6.90 -27.19 28.30
C LEU A 6 7.03 -25.67 28.46
N ALA A 7 8.10 -25.09 27.90
CA ALA A 7 8.15 -23.65 27.70
C ALA A 7 6.91 -23.27 26.86
N ALA A 8 6.03 -22.45 27.43
CA ALA A 8 4.88 -21.94 26.70
C ALA A 8 5.41 -21.02 25.60
N ALA A 9 5.28 -21.45 24.33
CA ALA A 9 5.61 -20.61 23.18
C ALA A 9 4.95 -19.23 23.36
N ARG A 10 5.69 -18.14 23.16
CA ARG A 10 5.13 -16.80 23.36
C ARG A 10 3.97 -16.58 22.38
N ALA A 11 3.00 -15.77 22.82
CA ALA A 11 1.88 -15.37 21.98
C ALA A 11 2.40 -14.79 20.64
N PRO A 12 1.73 -15.09 19.51
CA PRO A 12 2.10 -14.55 18.21
C PRO A 12 2.05 -13.02 18.17
N LEU A 13 3.00 -12.39 17.49
CA LEU A 13 2.95 -10.96 17.17
C LEU A 13 2.01 -10.74 15.98
N THR A 14 0.88 -10.06 16.23
CA THR A 14 -0.10 -9.74 15.20
C THR A 14 0.16 -8.37 14.60
N VAL A 15 0.30 -8.31 13.27
CA VAL A 15 0.65 -7.09 12.56
C VAL A 15 -0.37 -6.79 11.46
N ALA A 16 -1.05 -5.65 11.57
CA ALA A 16 -1.85 -5.11 10.48
C ALA A 16 -0.96 -4.17 9.65
N HIS A 17 -0.84 -4.38 8.35
CA HIS A 17 0.02 -3.56 7.51
C HIS A 17 -0.64 -3.13 6.20
N ALA A 18 -0.15 -2.04 5.63
CA ALA A 18 -0.50 -1.62 4.28
C ALA A 18 -0.22 -2.75 3.29
N GLY A 19 -1.12 -2.97 2.34
CA GLY A 19 -0.96 -3.99 1.29
C GLY A 19 0.36 -3.86 0.53
N SER A 20 0.83 -2.63 0.29
CA SER A 20 2.12 -2.37 -0.37
C SER A 20 3.35 -2.87 0.41
N MET A 21 3.21 -3.15 1.70
CA MET A 21 4.28 -3.72 2.54
C MET A 21 4.31 -5.25 2.52
N GLY A 22 3.36 -5.92 1.86
CA GLY A 22 3.21 -7.38 1.90
C GLY A 22 4.51 -8.13 1.58
N ALA A 23 5.17 -7.81 0.47
CA ALA A 23 6.42 -8.49 0.11
C ALA A 23 7.54 -8.33 1.14
N VAL A 24 7.64 -7.17 1.80
CA VAL A 24 8.64 -6.90 2.85
C VAL A 24 8.28 -7.64 4.14
N MET A 25 6.99 -7.67 4.48
CA MET A 25 6.49 -8.37 5.66
C MET A 25 6.65 -9.88 5.52
N ASP A 26 6.18 -10.45 4.41
CA ASP A 26 6.08 -11.90 4.23
C ASP A 26 7.43 -12.55 3.94
N ASN A 27 8.31 -11.88 3.18
CA ASN A 27 9.59 -12.47 2.75
C ASN A 27 10.80 -11.95 3.55
N GLY A 28 10.62 -10.91 4.36
CA GLY A 28 11.70 -10.25 5.09
C GLY A 28 11.45 -10.24 6.59
N LEU A 29 10.63 -9.29 7.04
CA LEU A 29 10.45 -9.01 8.47
C LEU A 29 9.82 -10.16 9.25
N GLY A 30 8.82 -10.84 8.69
CA GLY A 30 8.17 -11.99 9.32
C GLY A 30 9.15 -13.15 9.57
N PRO A 31 9.82 -13.68 8.54
CA PRO A 31 10.84 -14.72 8.71
C PRO A 31 11.98 -14.32 9.64
N ALA A 32 12.44 -13.06 9.57
CA ALA A 32 13.48 -12.56 10.46
C ALA A 32 13.03 -12.51 11.93
N PHE A 33 11.77 -12.13 12.19
CA PHE A 33 11.19 -12.12 13.53
C PHE A 33 11.06 -13.54 14.09
N ASP A 34 10.53 -14.48 13.31
CA ASP A 34 10.37 -15.89 13.71
C ASP A 34 11.70 -16.55 14.03
N ALA A 35 12.77 -16.19 13.31
CA ALA A 35 14.12 -16.70 13.57
C ALA A 35 14.78 -16.08 14.80
N ALA A 36 14.48 -14.81 15.11
CA ALA A 36 15.11 -14.06 16.20
C ALA A 36 14.39 -14.22 17.55
N HIS A 37 13.14 -14.69 17.55
CA HIS A 37 12.29 -14.74 18.73
C HIS A 37 11.57 -16.09 18.86
N ASP A 38 11.36 -16.52 20.10
CA ASP A 38 10.51 -17.68 20.41
C ASP A 38 9.01 -17.33 20.34
N SER A 39 8.59 -16.75 19.21
CA SER A 39 7.24 -16.29 18.88
C SER A 39 7.05 -16.37 17.36
N THR A 40 5.82 -16.15 16.88
CA THR A 40 5.49 -16.18 15.44
C THR A 40 4.86 -14.87 14.97
N PHE A 41 5.26 -14.41 13.80
CA PHE A 41 4.67 -13.29 13.09
C PHE A 41 3.33 -13.69 12.44
N ARG A 42 2.32 -12.85 12.59
CA ARG A 42 1.01 -13.00 11.92
C ARG A 42 0.56 -11.70 11.28
N GLY A 43 0.88 -11.55 10.00
CA GLY A 43 0.55 -10.39 9.18
C GLY A 43 -0.84 -10.43 8.55
N VAL A 44 -1.49 -9.27 8.46
CA VAL A 44 -2.66 -9.04 7.60
C VAL A 44 -2.44 -7.77 6.77
N GLY A 45 -2.27 -7.95 5.46
CA GLY A 45 -2.10 -6.87 4.50
C GLY A 45 -3.42 -6.43 3.86
N GLN A 46 -3.77 -5.14 3.98
CA GLN A 46 -4.97 -4.53 3.38
C GLN A 46 -4.77 -3.01 3.13
N GLY A 47 -5.75 -2.33 2.52
CA GLY A 47 -5.74 -0.88 2.39
C GLY A 47 -5.71 -0.19 3.76
N SER A 48 -4.79 0.76 3.97
CA SER A 48 -4.51 1.32 5.30
C SER A 48 -5.70 2.03 5.93
N TYR A 49 -6.54 2.73 5.15
CA TYR A 49 -7.76 3.34 5.71
C TYR A 49 -8.75 2.25 6.13
N GLY A 50 -8.88 1.17 5.36
CA GLY A 50 -9.73 0.04 5.75
C GLY A 50 -9.30 -0.56 7.09
N LEU A 51 -8.01 -0.86 7.24
CA LEU A 51 -7.46 -1.36 8.50
C LEU A 51 -7.63 -0.37 9.66
N ALA A 52 -7.35 0.92 9.44
CA ALA A 52 -7.49 1.92 10.48
C ALA A 52 -8.93 2.00 11.02
N HIS A 53 -9.95 1.95 10.15
CA HIS A 53 -11.34 1.94 10.59
C HIS A 53 -11.72 0.65 11.33
N LEU A 54 -11.21 -0.51 10.91
CA LEU A 54 -11.41 -1.78 11.64
C LEU A 54 -10.76 -1.75 13.03
N ILE A 55 -9.58 -1.13 13.15
CA ILE A 55 -8.87 -0.96 14.42
C ILE A 55 -9.62 0.03 15.31
N ALA A 56 -9.94 1.22 14.81
CA ALA A 56 -10.71 2.25 15.53
C ALA A 56 -12.09 1.72 16.00
N GLY A 57 -12.76 0.93 15.16
CA GLY A 57 -14.00 0.24 15.48
C GLY A 57 -13.83 -1.01 16.36
N ARG A 58 -12.61 -1.32 16.82
CA ARG A 58 -12.25 -2.46 17.69
C ARG A 58 -12.60 -3.84 17.11
N GLN A 59 -12.86 -3.94 15.81
CA GLN A 59 -13.11 -5.19 15.09
C GLN A 59 -11.80 -5.95 14.82
N ARG A 60 -10.67 -5.24 14.82
CA ARG A 60 -9.31 -5.81 14.82
C ARG A 60 -8.48 -5.16 15.92
N ARG A 61 -7.62 -5.96 16.56
CA ARG A 61 -6.72 -5.51 17.63
C ARG A 61 -5.31 -6.05 17.38
N PRO A 62 -4.59 -5.55 16.36
CA PRO A 62 -3.21 -5.95 16.12
C PRO A 62 -2.29 -5.35 17.18
N ASP A 63 -1.16 -5.99 17.42
CA ASP A 63 -0.09 -5.45 18.28
C ASP A 63 0.66 -4.31 17.59
N VAL A 64 0.82 -4.40 16.27
CA VAL A 64 1.50 -3.39 15.45
C VAL A 64 0.64 -3.00 14.25
N PHE A 65 0.55 -1.69 13.99
CA PHE A 65 -0.09 -1.14 12.79
C PHE A 65 0.93 -0.40 11.91
N VAL A 66 1.18 -0.93 10.72
CA VAL A 66 2.10 -0.35 9.73
C VAL A 66 1.30 0.23 8.57
N ALA A 67 0.94 1.51 8.68
CA ALA A 67 0.20 2.21 7.62
C ALA A 67 1.12 2.88 6.60
N ILE A 68 0.55 3.28 5.47
CA ILE A 68 1.15 4.31 4.60
C ILE A 68 0.35 5.61 4.72
N THR A 69 1.07 6.74 4.66
CA THR A 69 0.56 8.12 4.86
C THR A 69 0.08 8.43 6.29
N PRO A 70 0.06 9.72 6.71
CA PRO A 70 -0.37 10.09 8.06
C PRO A 70 -1.87 9.91 8.35
N GLY A 71 -2.73 9.85 7.33
CA GLY A 71 -4.19 9.84 7.52
C GLY A 71 -4.72 8.63 8.31
N PRO A 72 -4.40 7.39 7.90
CA PRO A 72 -4.80 6.19 8.65
C PRO A 72 -4.24 6.15 10.08
N ILE A 73 -3.04 6.69 10.30
CA ILE A 73 -2.44 6.80 11.64
C ILE A 73 -3.32 7.69 12.54
N ARG A 74 -3.71 8.87 12.05
CA ARG A 74 -4.58 9.80 12.80
C ARG A 74 -5.90 9.17 13.22
N ILE A 75 -6.53 8.38 12.36
CA ILE A 75 -7.79 7.67 12.70
C ILE A 75 -7.63 6.78 13.93
N VAL A 76 -6.50 6.07 14.04
CA VAL A 76 -6.23 5.19 15.19
C VAL A 76 -5.88 5.99 16.45
N GLN A 77 -5.15 7.11 16.29
CA GLN A 77 -4.86 8.03 17.39
C GLN A 77 -6.12 8.71 17.94
N ASP A 78 -7.00 9.19 17.06
CA ASP A 78 -8.28 9.82 17.43
C ASP A 78 -9.22 8.85 18.16
N ALA A 79 -9.08 7.54 17.90
CA ALA A 79 -9.78 6.49 18.63
C ALA A 79 -9.17 6.17 20.01
N GLY A 80 -8.07 6.81 20.39
CA GLY A 80 -7.35 6.58 21.66
C GLY A 80 -6.69 5.20 21.75
N LEU A 81 -6.30 4.61 20.61
CA LEU A 81 -5.72 3.26 20.55
C LEU A 81 -4.22 3.25 20.31
N MET A 82 -3.61 4.41 20.08
CA MET A 82 -2.18 4.55 19.79
C MET A 82 -1.76 5.98 20.12
N ASP A 83 -0.66 6.14 20.86
CA ASP A 83 -0.17 7.46 21.27
C ASP A 83 0.76 8.08 20.21
N ALA A 84 1.63 7.26 19.61
CA ALA A 84 2.67 7.72 18.71
C ALA A 84 2.85 6.79 17.50
N ALA A 85 3.35 7.37 16.41
CA ALA A 85 3.76 6.66 15.22
C ALA A 85 5.09 7.23 14.71
N VAL A 86 5.97 6.36 14.21
CA VAL A 86 7.31 6.73 13.72
C VAL A 86 7.35 6.52 12.20
N PRO A 87 7.75 7.53 11.40
CA PRO A 87 8.02 7.35 9.98
C PRO A 87 9.28 6.48 9.79
N VAL A 88 9.13 5.35 9.10
CA VAL A 88 10.25 4.40 8.88
C VAL A 88 10.66 4.25 7.41
N ALA A 89 9.83 4.72 6.48
CA ALA A 89 10.06 4.57 5.04
C ALA A 89 9.33 5.66 4.24
N SER A 90 9.80 5.89 3.02
CA SER A 90 9.15 6.70 1.99
C SER A 90 8.97 5.90 0.70
N THR A 91 7.93 6.21 -0.06
CA THR A 91 7.65 5.58 -1.35
C THR A 91 7.49 6.64 -2.45
N GLN A 92 7.58 6.21 -3.70
CA GLN A 92 7.33 7.05 -4.87
C GLN A 92 6.22 6.45 -5.71
N MET A 93 5.38 7.32 -6.28
CA MET A 93 4.38 6.91 -7.27
C MET A 93 5.07 6.65 -8.60
N VAL A 94 4.77 5.51 -9.21
CA VAL A 94 5.28 5.11 -10.52
C VAL A 94 4.16 4.52 -11.37
N ILE A 95 4.35 4.51 -12.69
CA ILE A 95 3.53 3.73 -13.61
C ILE A 95 4.27 2.42 -13.89
N ALA A 96 3.83 1.35 -13.24
CA ALA A 96 4.38 0.02 -13.49
C ALA A 96 3.74 -0.59 -14.76
N TYR A 97 4.54 -1.26 -15.58
CA TYR A 97 4.08 -1.98 -16.76
C TYR A 97 4.85 -3.29 -16.93
N SER A 98 4.23 -4.24 -17.62
CA SER A 98 4.85 -5.54 -17.93
C SER A 98 5.60 -5.48 -19.26
N PRO A 99 6.76 -6.15 -19.40
CA PRO A 99 7.39 -6.39 -20.70
C PRO A 99 6.48 -7.14 -21.70
N LYS A 100 5.46 -7.85 -21.20
CA LYS A 100 4.46 -8.56 -22.00
C LYS A 100 3.26 -7.68 -22.41
N SER A 101 3.27 -6.40 -22.04
CA SER A 101 2.20 -5.47 -22.39
C SER A 101 2.16 -5.25 -23.90
N ARG A 102 0.94 -5.18 -24.47
CA ARG A 102 0.73 -4.71 -25.85
C ARG A 102 1.22 -3.26 -26.08
N PHE A 103 1.41 -2.51 -25.00
CA PHE A 103 1.85 -1.12 -24.99
C PHE A 103 3.31 -0.95 -24.50
N VAL A 104 4.12 -2.02 -24.51
CA VAL A 104 5.47 -2.00 -23.93
C VAL A 104 6.39 -0.98 -24.59
N GLU A 105 6.37 -0.87 -25.92
CA GLU A 105 7.21 0.07 -26.66
C GLU A 105 6.88 1.52 -26.32
N GLN A 106 5.60 1.84 -26.14
CA GLN A 106 5.14 3.17 -25.78
C GLN A 106 5.52 3.53 -24.35
N PHE A 107 5.43 2.57 -23.41
CA PHE A 107 5.89 2.78 -22.05
C PHE A 107 7.42 2.90 -21.95
N GLN A 108 8.18 2.16 -22.76
CA GLN A 108 9.63 2.32 -22.86
C GLN A 108 10.01 3.69 -23.44
N ALA A 109 9.35 4.11 -24.53
CA ALA A 109 9.55 5.45 -25.07
C ALA A 109 9.21 6.55 -24.05
N ALA A 110 8.19 6.33 -23.21
CA ALA A 110 7.87 7.25 -22.12
C ALA A 110 8.93 7.25 -21.01
N ALA A 111 9.45 6.08 -20.64
CA ALA A 111 10.53 5.96 -19.67
C ALA A 111 11.82 6.65 -20.15
N ASP A 112 12.10 6.60 -21.45
CA ASP A 112 13.21 7.31 -22.11
C ASP A 112 12.95 8.84 -22.27
N GLY A 113 11.79 9.33 -21.85
CA GLY A 113 11.41 10.74 -22.00
C GLY A 113 11.05 11.18 -23.42
N LYS A 114 10.92 10.24 -24.38
CA LYS A 114 10.57 10.53 -25.78
C LYS A 114 9.12 10.92 -25.96
N VAL A 115 8.23 10.42 -25.09
CA VAL A 115 6.81 10.79 -25.07
C VAL A 115 6.34 10.99 -23.62
N PRO A 116 5.36 11.87 -23.36
CA PRO A 116 4.84 12.01 -22.00
C PRO A 116 4.08 10.74 -21.58
N TRP A 117 4.41 10.20 -20.40
CA TRP A 117 3.84 8.95 -19.88
C TRP A 117 2.30 8.97 -19.81
N TYR A 118 1.70 10.12 -19.48
CA TYR A 118 0.24 10.25 -19.38
C TYR A 118 -0.45 10.09 -20.74
N ARG A 119 0.24 10.38 -21.86
CA ARG A 119 -0.28 10.14 -23.21
C ARG A 119 -0.39 8.65 -23.53
N VAL A 120 0.52 7.84 -22.99
CA VAL A 120 0.43 6.38 -23.12
C VAL A 120 -0.84 5.89 -22.45
N LEU A 121 -1.15 6.40 -21.24
CA LEU A 121 -2.36 6.03 -20.49
C LEU A 121 -3.68 6.35 -21.21
N GLN A 122 -3.66 7.30 -22.15
CA GLN A 122 -4.82 7.71 -22.95
C GLN A 122 -5.01 6.87 -24.22
N GLN A 123 -4.07 5.98 -24.54
CA GLN A 123 -4.16 5.20 -25.76
C GLN A 123 -5.37 4.26 -25.74
N LYS A 124 -6.10 4.26 -26.85
CA LYS A 124 -7.29 3.42 -27.00
C LYS A 124 -6.93 1.95 -26.79
N GLY A 125 -7.71 1.28 -25.95
CA GLY A 125 -7.51 -0.13 -25.60
C GLY A 125 -6.50 -0.35 -24.46
N LEU A 126 -5.82 0.69 -23.96
CA LEU A 126 -5.02 0.59 -22.76
C LEU A 126 -5.91 0.42 -21.54
N ARG A 127 -5.53 -0.51 -20.68
CA ARG A 127 -6.23 -0.84 -19.44
C ARG A 127 -5.32 -0.54 -18.25
N PHE A 128 -5.61 0.54 -17.53
CA PHE A 128 -4.85 0.94 -16.35
C PHE A 128 -5.53 0.42 -15.07
N GLY A 129 -4.77 -0.24 -14.20
CA GLY A 129 -5.24 -0.78 -12.93
C GLY A 129 -4.84 0.10 -11.75
N ARG A 130 -5.71 0.21 -10.74
CA ARG A 130 -5.46 0.93 -9.48
C ARG A 130 -6.39 0.40 -8.39
N THR A 131 -6.03 0.65 -7.13
CA THR A 131 -6.86 0.33 -5.97
C THR A 131 -7.95 1.38 -5.70
N ASP A 132 -8.89 1.06 -4.80
CA ASP A 132 -9.99 1.96 -4.42
C ASP A 132 -9.47 3.15 -3.59
N PRO A 133 -9.63 4.40 -4.06
CA PRO A 133 -9.14 5.60 -3.37
C PRO A 133 -9.83 5.88 -2.03
N ARG A 134 -10.95 5.22 -1.75
CA ARG A 134 -11.66 5.34 -0.47
C ARG A 134 -10.94 4.59 0.65
N THR A 135 -10.37 3.43 0.34
CA THR A 135 -9.83 2.49 1.34
C THR A 135 -8.31 2.35 1.29
N ASP A 136 -7.69 2.63 0.14
CA ASP A 136 -6.25 2.52 -0.06
C ASP A 136 -5.61 3.89 -0.41
N PRO A 137 -4.65 4.36 0.39
CA PRO A 137 -3.88 5.56 0.07
C PRO A 137 -3.20 5.51 -1.30
N GLN A 138 -2.75 4.36 -1.80
CA GLN A 138 -2.17 4.26 -3.15
C GLN A 138 -3.20 4.63 -4.23
N GLY A 139 -4.43 4.13 -4.11
CA GLY A 139 -5.54 4.43 -5.00
C GLY A 139 -5.92 5.91 -4.99
N ARG A 140 -5.77 6.58 -3.84
CA ARG A 140 -5.96 8.04 -3.73
C ARG A 140 -4.79 8.82 -4.32
N ASN A 141 -3.56 8.40 -4.03
CA ASN A 141 -2.35 9.06 -4.49
C ASN A 141 -2.26 9.08 -6.02
N ILE A 142 -2.68 8.02 -6.72
CA ILE A 142 -2.67 8.04 -8.19
C ILE A 142 -3.64 9.08 -8.78
N VAL A 143 -4.80 9.33 -8.13
CA VAL A 143 -5.71 10.40 -8.54
C VAL A 143 -5.05 11.77 -8.35
N LEU A 144 -4.41 11.98 -7.20
CA LEU A 144 -3.66 13.21 -6.92
C LEU A 144 -2.49 13.39 -7.90
N THR A 145 -1.77 12.32 -8.24
CA THR A 145 -0.68 12.33 -9.23
C THR A 145 -1.19 12.78 -10.59
N MET A 146 -2.36 12.33 -11.05
CA MET A 146 -2.93 12.80 -12.32
C MET A 146 -3.30 14.29 -12.25
N GLN A 147 -3.95 14.75 -11.18
CA GLN A 147 -4.28 16.17 -10.99
C GLN A 147 -3.03 17.06 -10.94
N LEU A 148 -1.95 16.58 -10.34
CA LEU A 148 -0.66 17.26 -10.35
C LEU A 148 -0.02 17.25 -11.74
N ALA A 149 -0.15 16.15 -12.49
CA ALA A 149 0.35 16.05 -13.86
C ALA A 149 -0.38 17.02 -14.80
N GLU A 150 -1.69 17.20 -14.65
CA GLU A 150 -2.47 18.20 -15.40
C GLU A 150 -1.89 19.61 -15.23
N ARG A 151 -1.60 19.99 -13.98
CA ARG A 151 -0.99 21.28 -13.65
C ARG A 151 0.45 21.38 -14.15
N TYR A 152 1.24 20.33 -13.96
CA TYR A 152 2.66 20.31 -14.28
C TYR A 152 2.90 20.37 -15.80
N TYR A 153 2.12 19.62 -16.59
CA TYR A 153 2.26 19.56 -18.05
C TYR A 153 1.35 20.54 -18.79
N GLY A 154 0.54 21.35 -18.09
CA GLY A 154 -0.41 22.29 -18.70
C GLY A 154 -1.47 21.59 -19.55
N TYR A 155 -1.87 20.37 -19.17
CA TYR A 155 -2.80 19.54 -19.93
C TYR A 155 -4.14 19.40 -19.18
N SER A 156 -5.26 19.67 -19.87
CA SER A 156 -6.61 19.41 -19.36
C SER A 156 -7.23 18.23 -20.10
N PRO A 157 -7.48 17.08 -19.45
CA PRO A 157 -8.27 16.02 -20.04
C PRO A 157 -9.71 16.47 -20.35
N ALA A 158 -10.34 15.86 -21.35
CA ALA A 158 -11.77 16.04 -21.56
C ALA A 158 -12.54 15.41 -20.39
N LYS A 159 -13.70 15.97 -20.02
CA LYS A 159 -14.58 15.38 -18.99
C LYS A 159 -14.92 13.94 -19.39
N GLY A 160 -14.35 12.96 -18.69
CA GLY A 160 -14.51 11.52 -19.00
C GLY A 160 -13.20 10.75 -19.16
N ASP A 161 -12.07 11.44 -19.37
CA ASP A 161 -10.72 10.83 -19.42
C ASP A 161 -10.13 10.53 -18.03
N ALA A 162 -10.99 10.54 -17.00
CA ALA A 162 -10.60 10.17 -15.65
C ALA A 162 -10.07 8.72 -15.65
N LEU A 163 -9.08 8.47 -14.80
CA LEU A 163 -8.55 7.13 -14.56
C LEU A 163 -9.69 6.12 -14.48
N GLN A 164 -9.56 5.02 -15.22
CA GLN A 164 -10.49 3.90 -15.20
C GLN A 164 -10.86 3.52 -13.75
N PRO A 165 -12.09 3.04 -13.50
CA PRO A 165 -12.51 2.65 -12.15
C PRO A 165 -11.54 1.63 -11.55
N PRO A 166 -11.43 1.60 -10.21
CA PRO A 166 -10.61 0.58 -9.55
C PRO A 166 -11.12 -0.80 -9.94
N ARG A 167 -10.21 -1.77 -10.03
CA ARG A 167 -10.55 -3.17 -10.35
C ARG A 167 -10.22 -4.07 -9.18
#